data_AF-A0A3M1CYM5-F1
#
_entry.id   AF-A0A3M1CYM5-F1
#
_cell.length_a   1.000
_cell.length_b   1.000
_cell.length_c   1.000
_cell.angle_alpha   90.00
_cell.angle_beta   90.00
_cell.angle_gamma   90.00
#
_symmetry.space_group_name_H-M   'P 1'
#
loop_
_entity.id
_entity.type
_entity.pdbx_description
1 polymer ?
#
loop_
_entity_poly.entity_id
_entity_poly.type
_entity_poly.pdbx_seq_one_letter_code
_entity_poly.pdbx_strand_id
1 'polypeptide(L)' 'GNINGDPSDVMDVADLTFLIDHLFISFKPMTCPEEGNVNGDVNGTVDVGDLTALIDALFISFSPPAPCQ' A
#
# COMPACT_ATOMS: atom_id res chain seq x y z
N GLY A 1 4.70 -0.59 2.34
CA GLY A 1 4.73 -1.27 1.03
C GLY A 1 4.12 -2.66 1.12
N ASN A 2 4.46 -3.39 2.18
CA ASN A 2 3.87 -4.66 2.61
C ASN A 2 2.60 -4.38 3.44
N ILE A 3 1.54 -3.96 2.76
CA ILE A 3 0.25 -3.55 3.36
C ILE A 3 -0.46 -4.76 4.00
N ASN A 4 -0.29 -5.94 3.40
CA ASN A 4 -0.91 -7.15 3.89
C ASN A 4 -0.18 -7.74 5.14
N GLY A 5 1.05 -7.26 5.42
CA GLY A 5 1.86 -7.66 6.57
C GLY A 5 2.44 -9.07 6.44
N ASP A 6 2.81 -9.49 5.23
CA ASP A 6 3.40 -10.81 5.00
C ASP A 6 4.78 -10.91 5.67
N PRO A 7 5.17 -12.10 6.19
CA PRO A 7 6.44 -12.26 6.90
C PRO A 7 7.70 -12.09 6.04
N SER A 8 7.58 -12.09 4.72
CA SER A 8 8.70 -11.93 3.79
C SER A 8 9.11 -10.46 3.65
N ASP A 9 8.23 -9.55 4.04
CA ASP A 9 8.42 -8.11 3.97
C ASP A 9 8.64 -7.61 2.53
N VAL A 10 7.82 -8.12 1.60
CA VAL A 10 7.96 -7.85 0.17
C VAL A 10 6.72 -7.16 -0.34
N MET A 11 6.92 -6.00 -0.97
CA MET A 11 5.87 -5.32 -1.73
C MET A 11 5.56 -6.09 -3.03
N ASP A 12 4.34 -6.61 -3.16
CA ASP A 12 3.90 -7.33 -4.34
C ASP A 12 2.40 -7.14 -4.69
N VAL A 13 1.87 -8.00 -5.57
CA VAL A 13 0.48 -7.93 -6.04
C VAL A 13 -0.52 -8.31 -4.94
N ALA A 14 -0.11 -9.06 -3.92
CA ALA A 14 -0.95 -9.35 -2.78
C ALA A 14 -1.23 -8.08 -1.96
N ASP A 15 -0.26 -7.16 -1.83
CA ASP A 15 -0.48 -5.84 -1.21
C ASP A 15 -1.47 -5.00 -1.99
N LEU A 16 -1.34 -4.99 -3.31
CA LEU A 16 -2.27 -4.29 -4.19
C LEU A 16 -3.70 -4.81 -4.02
N THR A 17 -3.85 -6.13 -4.00
CA THR A 17 -5.15 -6.78 -3.84
C THR A 17 -5.73 -6.49 -2.45
N PHE A 18 -4.89 -6.50 -1.42
CA PHE A 18 -5.28 -6.18 -0.05
C PHE A 18 -5.76 -4.72 0.07
N LEU A 19 -5.02 -3.78 -0.53
CA LEU A 19 -5.38 -2.36 -0.48
C LEU A 19 -6.72 -2.08 -1.20
N ILE A 20 -6.99 -2.77 -2.31
CA ILE A 20 -8.30 -2.69 -2.98
C ILE A 20 -9.42 -3.22 -2.08
N ASP A 21 -9.20 -4.34 -1.40
CA ASP A 21 -10.18 -4.91 -0.47
C ASP A 21 -10.49 -3.97 0.71
N HIS A 22 -9.44 -3.33 1.25
CA HIS A 22 -9.54 -2.31 2.30
C HIS A 22 -10.28 -1.04 1.83
N LEU A 23 -10.03 -0.55 0.62
CA LEU A 23 -10.59 0.72 0.17
C LEU A 23 -12.01 0.60 -0.42
N PHE A 24 -12.37 -0.54 -1.01
CA PHE A 24 -13.56 -0.60 -1.87
C PHE A 24 -14.48 -1.80 -1.65
N ILE A 25 -14.00 -2.92 -1.11
CA ILE A 25 -14.77 -4.17 -1.11
C ILE A 25 -15.32 -4.46 0.27
N SER A 26 -14.47 -4.88 1.21
CA SER A 26 -14.91 -5.31 2.54
C SER A 26 -14.55 -4.33 3.64
N PHE A 27 -13.71 -3.33 3.34
CA PHE A 27 -13.14 -2.42 4.33
C PHE A 27 -12.36 -3.18 5.42
N LYS A 28 -11.75 -4.29 5.03
CA LYS A 28 -10.92 -5.11 5.91
C LYS A 28 -9.84 -4.25 6.56
N PRO A 29 -9.70 -4.25 7.89
CA PRO A 29 -8.65 -3.51 8.57
C PRO A 29 -7.26 -3.92 8.06
N MET A 30 -6.37 -2.94 7.86
CA MET A 30 -4.98 -3.19 7.48
C MET A 30 -4.20 -3.84 8.62
N THR A 31 -3.31 -4.76 8.25
CA THR A 31 -2.39 -5.39 9.21
C THR A 31 -1.34 -4.38 9.69
N CYS A 32 -0.82 -3.58 8.76
CA CYS A 32 0.21 -2.57 8.99
C CYS A 32 -0.20 -1.24 8.31
N PRO A 33 -0.96 -0.35 8.99
CA PRO A 33 -1.43 0.90 8.42
C PRO A 33 -0.31 1.85 7.96
N GLU A 34 0.82 1.86 8.66
CA GLU A 34 2.00 2.70 8.38
C GLU A 34 2.67 2.31 7.05
N GLU A 35 2.48 1.05 6.64
CA GLU A 35 2.93 0.51 5.37
C GLU A 35 1.96 0.81 4.22
N GLY A 36 0.73 1.22 4.55
CA GLY A 36 -0.31 1.59 3.59
C GLY A 36 -0.15 2.99 3.00
N ASN A 37 0.59 3.89 3.66
CA ASN A 37 0.90 5.22 3.16
C ASN A 37 2.08 5.18 2.16
N VAL A 38 1.83 4.53 1.01
CA VAL A 38 2.81 4.29 -0.05
C VAL A 38 3.27 5.59 -0.72
N ASN A 39 2.38 6.57 -0.85
CA ASN A 39 2.69 7.86 -1.47
C ASN A 39 3.39 8.85 -0.51
N GLY A 40 3.35 8.57 0.80
CA GLY A 40 3.92 9.40 1.84
C GLY A 40 3.18 10.70 2.12
N ASP A 41 1.85 10.66 2.07
CA ASP A 41 1.01 11.77 2.48
C ASP A 41 1.27 12.15 3.94
N VAL A 42 1.35 13.46 4.19
CA VAL A 42 1.68 14.03 5.50
C VAL A 42 0.62 13.75 6.57
N ASN A 43 -0.61 13.42 6.18
CA ASN A 43 -1.67 13.07 7.12
C ASN A 43 -1.68 11.57 7.45
N GLY A 44 -0.82 10.75 6.82
CA GLY A 44 -0.81 9.31 7.02
C GLY A 44 -2.10 8.62 6.55
N THR A 45 -2.85 9.26 5.65
CA THR A 45 -4.14 8.74 5.21
C THR A 45 -3.94 7.75 4.08
N VAL A 46 -4.44 6.54 4.26
CA VAL A 46 -4.40 5.51 3.22
C VAL A 46 -5.60 5.65 2.29
N ASP A 47 -5.35 6.02 1.04
CA ASP A 47 -6.38 6.29 0.04
C ASP A 47 -6.00 5.87 -1.39
N VAL A 48 -6.72 6.40 -2.38
CA VAL A 48 -6.51 6.09 -3.81
C VAL A 48 -5.16 6.60 -4.31
N GLY A 49 -4.58 7.60 -3.66
CA GLY A 49 -3.22 8.06 -3.91
C GLY A 49 -2.20 6.96 -3.63
N ASP A 50 -2.35 6.21 -2.54
CA ASP A 50 -1.48 5.08 -2.22
C ASP A 50 -1.64 3.94 -3.21
N LEU A 51 -2.88 3.68 -3.62
CA LEU A 51 -3.16 2.69 -4.66
C LEU A 51 -2.44 3.04 -5.97
N THR A 52 -2.49 4.31 -6.36
CA THR A 52 -1.83 4.79 -7.58
C THR A 52 -0.30 4.71 -7.46
N ALA A 53 0.25 5.07 -6.30
CA ALA A 53 1.69 4.97 -6.02
C ALA A 53 2.17 3.51 -6.02
N LEU A 54 1.38 2.59 -5.45
CA LEU A 54 1.71 1.16 -5.43
C LEU A 54 1.72 0.56 -6.85
N ILE A 55 0.77 0.95 -7.71
CA ILE A 55 0.76 0.54 -9.12
C ILE A 55 2.00 1.07 -9.84
N ASP A 56 2.37 2.34 -9.59
CA ASP A 56 3.56 2.94 -10.20
C ASP A 56 4.85 2.22 -9.80
N ALA A 57 4.97 1.88 -8.52
CA ALA A 57 6.10 1.15 -7.95
C ALA A 57 6.18 -0.32 -8.42
N LEU A 58 5.05 -0.97 -8.73
CA LEU A 58 5.03 -2.38 -9.17
C LEU A 58 5.13 -2.56 -10.68
N PHE A 59 4.63 -1.62 -11.49
CA PHE A 59 4.40 -1.88 -12.92
C PHE A 59 4.85 -0.78 -13.88
N ILE A 60 5.03 0.46 -13.42
CA ILE A 60 5.23 1.60 -14.33
C ILE A 60 6.67 2.11 -14.22
N SER A 61 6.99 2.82 -13.13
CA SER A 61 8.29 3.48 -12.97
C SER A 61 9.25 2.66 -12.12
N PHE A 62 8.73 1.73 -11.30
CA PHE A 62 9.48 1.03 -10.26
C PHE A 62 10.14 1.99 -9.25
N SER A 63 9.55 3.18 -9.07
CA SER A 63 9.99 4.12 -8.04
C SER A 63 9.76 3.49 -6.67
N PRO A 64 10.76 3.55 -5.78
CA PRO A 64 10.60 3.01 -4.44
C PRO A 64 9.48 3.78 -3.71
N PRO A 65 8.63 3.08 -2.95
CA PRO A 65 7.58 3.71 -2.16
C PRO A 65 8.18 4.58 -1.05
N ALA A 66 7.34 5.43 -0.46
CA ALA A 66 7.76 6.20 0.72
C ALA A 66 8.16 5.26 1.88
N PRO A 67 9.06 5.70 2.78
CA PRO A 67 9.35 4.97 4.01
C PRO A 67 8.08 4.75 4.83
N CYS A 68 8.07 3.67 5.63
CA CYS A 68 7.01 3.36 6.59
C CYS A 68 6.74 4.55 7.53
N GLN A 69 5.49 5.01 7.62
CA GLN A 69 5.11 6.23 8.36
C GLN A 69 3.64 6.28 8.77
#